data_AF-A0A0L0LQ94-F1
#
_entry.id   AF-A0A0L0LQ94-F1
#
_cell.length_a   1.000
_cell.length_b   1.000
_cell.length_c   1.000
_cell.angle_alpha   90.00
_cell.angle_beta   90.00
_cell.angle_gamma   90.00
#
_symmetry.space_group_name_H-M   'P 1'
#
loop_
_entity.id
_entity.type
_entity.pdbx_description
1 polymer ?
#
loop_
_entity_poly.entity_id
_entity_poly.type
_entity_poly.pdbx_seq_one_letter_code
_entity_poly.pdbx_strand_id
1 'polypeptide(L)'
;MTNKNTLITVVLIVALGVLGYFFFFNNSSEKIVSENGTPTKSEQKINIDQVCNEALIYMTFADSVAADLFVKECKEGKHPQVIEDYKARMNLGVGAEI
;
A
#
# COMPACT_ATOMS: atom_id res chain seq x y z
N MET A 1 -13.50 -51.65 -3.55
CA MET A 1 -12.72 -51.43 -4.79
C MET A 1 -12.72 -49.93 -5.04
N THR A 2 -11.70 -49.21 -4.57
CA THR A 2 -11.61 -47.76 -4.82
C THR A 2 -11.28 -47.58 -6.29
N ASN A 3 -12.20 -46.95 -7.03
CA ASN A 3 -12.08 -46.74 -8.45
C ASN A 3 -10.83 -45.90 -8.67
N LYS A 4 -9.84 -46.42 -9.39
CA LYS A 4 -8.55 -45.74 -9.63
C LYS A 4 -8.73 -44.29 -10.09
N ASN A 5 -9.82 -44.02 -10.81
CA ASN A 5 -10.21 -42.70 -11.29
C ASN A 5 -10.66 -41.76 -10.16
N THR A 6 -11.40 -42.27 -9.16
CA THR A 6 -11.79 -41.49 -7.97
C THR A 6 -10.55 -41.10 -7.16
N LEU A 7 -9.55 -41.98 -7.06
CA LEU A 7 -8.30 -41.67 -6.35
C LEU A 7 -7.48 -40.59 -7.06
N ILE A 8 -7.38 -40.65 -8.40
CA ILE A 8 -6.68 -39.63 -9.20
C ILE A 8 -7.36 -38.26 -9.06
N THR A 9 -8.69 -38.20 -9.11
CA THR A 9 -9.43 -36.94 -8.96
C THR A 9 -9.22 -36.30 -7.60
N VAL A 10 -9.23 -37.09 -6.53
CA VAL A 10 -8.98 -36.57 -5.16
C VAL A 10 -7.56 -36.02 -5.03
N VAL A 11 -6.56 -36.73 -5.54
CA VAL A 11 -5.15 -36.26 -5.51
C VAL A 11 -4.98 -34.95 -6.29
N LEU A 12 -5.68 -34.79 -7.42
CA LEU A 12 -5.58 -33.60 -8.26
C LEU A 12 -6.21 -32.37 -7.57
N ILE A 13 -7.36 -32.54 -6.92
CA ILE A 13 -8.01 -31.48 -6.13
C ILE A 13 -7.13 -31.07 -4.94
N VAL A 14 -6.55 -32.05 -4.24
CA VAL A 14 -5.63 -31.77 -3.12
C VAL A 14 -4.39 -31.03 -3.60
N ALA A 15 -3.80 -31.44 -4.73
CA ALA A 15 -2.64 -30.78 -5.30
C ALA A 15 -2.93 -29.32 -5.71
N LEU A 16 -4.07 -29.05 -6.33
CA LEU A 16 -4.50 -27.70 -6.69
C LEU A 16 -4.79 -26.83 -5.46
N GLY A 17 -5.40 -27.40 -4.42
CA GLY A 17 -5.63 -26.71 -3.16
C GLY A 17 -4.32 -26.31 -2.46
N VAL A 18 -3.34 -27.21 -2.42
CA VAL A 18 -2.01 -26.94 -1.83
C VAL A 18 -1.25 -25.88 -2.64
N LEU A 19 -1.26 -25.97 -3.98
CA LEU A 19 -0.61 -24.99 -4.85
C LEU A 19 -1.27 -23.60 -4.75
N GLY A 20 -2.60 -23.54 -4.75
CA GLY A 20 -3.35 -22.29 -4.58
C GLY A 20 -3.11 -21.66 -3.22
N TYR A 21 -3.13 -22.46 -2.15
CA TYR A 21 -2.80 -22.01 -0.79
C TYR A 21 -1.37 -21.47 -0.71
N PHE A 22 -0.39 -22.21 -1.24
CA PHE A 22 1.00 -21.79 -1.24
C PHE A 22 1.22 -20.48 -1.99
N PHE A 23 0.57 -20.29 -3.15
CA PHE A 23 0.67 -19.05 -3.92
C PHE A 23 -0.02 -17.88 -3.20
N PHE A 24 -1.18 -18.12 -2.59
CA PHE A 24 -1.91 -17.10 -1.83
C PHE A 24 -1.16 -16.66 -0.56
N PHE A 25 -0.57 -17.60 0.18
CA PHE A 25 0.22 -17.31 1.37
C PHE A 25 1.60 -16.72 1.05
N ASN A 26 2.26 -17.14 -0.03
CA ASN A 26 3.54 -16.51 -0.42
C ASN A 26 3.39 -15.10 -0.99
N ASN A 27 2.26 -14.78 -1.63
CA ASN A 27 1.94 -13.40 -2.00
C ASN A 27 1.58 -12.53 -0.78
N SER A 28 1.34 -13.14 0.38
CA SER A 28 1.20 -12.44 1.67
C SER A 28 2.56 -12.28 2.35
N SER A 29 3.56 -11.79 1.61
CA SER A 29 4.73 -11.15 2.20
C SER A 29 4.30 -9.81 2.78
N GLU A 30 3.58 -9.86 3.89
CA GLU A 30 3.54 -8.76 4.82
C GLU A 30 5.00 -8.52 5.22
N LYS A 31 5.55 -7.34 4.89
CA LYS A 31 6.82 -6.89 5.45
C LYS A 31 6.64 -6.87 6.97
N ILE A 32 7.08 -7.92 7.64
CA ILE A 32 7.32 -7.89 9.07
C ILE A 32 8.46 -6.90 9.27
N VAL A 33 8.15 -5.69 9.72
CA VAL A 33 9.14 -4.77 10.26
C VAL A 33 9.70 -5.45 11.51
N SER A 34 10.90 -5.99 11.35
CA SER A 34 11.70 -6.56 12.42
C SER A 34 12.06 -5.46 13.41
N GLU A 35 11.39 -5.46 14.55
CA GLU A 35 11.76 -4.75 15.77
C GLU A 35 13.04 -5.37 16.35
N ASN A 36 14.20 -5.03 15.78
CA ASN A 36 15.46 -4.83 16.52
C ASN A 36 16.53 -4.35 15.55
N GLY A 37 16.73 -3.04 15.52
CA GLY A 37 17.76 -2.42 14.70
C GLY A 37 17.58 -0.93 14.76
N THR A 38 18.56 -0.26 15.35
CA THR A 38 18.92 1.16 15.20
C THR A 38 18.04 1.92 14.19
N PRO A 39 17.41 3.05 14.56
CA PRO A 39 16.50 3.78 13.67
C PRO A 39 17.26 4.17 12.40
N THR A 40 17.17 3.32 11.39
CA THR A 40 17.68 3.61 10.08
C THR A 40 16.60 4.51 9.54
N LYS A 41 16.84 5.81 9.70
CA LYS A 41 16.14 6.90 9.05
C LYS A 41 16.16 6.59 7.55
N SER A 42 15.22 5.78 7.10
CA SER A 42 14.91 5.67 5.70
C SER A 42 14.37 7.04 5.35
N GLU A 43 15.21 7.87 4.76
CA GLU A 43 14.83 9.09 4.07
C GLU A 43 13.93 8.67 2.90
N GLN A 44 12.70 8.28 3.24
CA GLN A 44 11.63 8.06 2.28
C GLN A 44 11.30 9.44 1.74
N LYS A 45 11.91 9.76 0.60
CA LYS A 45 11.56 10.94 -0.19
C LYS A 45 10.06 10.93 -0.43
N ILE A 46 9.38 11.93 0.09
CA ILE A 46 7.95 12.09 -0.08
C ILE A 46 7.72 12.58 -1.50
N ASN A 47 7.10 11.75 -2.35
CA ASN A 47 6.68 12.20 -3.66
C ASN A 47 5.47 13.14 -3.50
N ILE A 48 5.71 14.46 -3.61
CA ILE A 48 4.67 15.48 -3.47
C ILE A 48 3.52 15.30 -4.47
N ASP A 49 3.80 14.83 -5.69
CA ASP A 49 2.75 14.55 -6.66
C ASP A 49 1.82 13.46 -6.14
N GLN A 50 2.38 12.40 -5.56
CA GLN A 50 1.60 11.31 -5.00
C GLN A 50 0.79 11.78 -3.79
N VAL A 51 1.41 12.52 -2.87
CA VAL A 51 0.72 13.05 -1.68
C VAL A 51 -0.47 13.93 -2.06
N CYS A 52 -0.29 14.86 -2.99
CA CYS A 52 -1.34 15.78 -3.41
C CYS A 52 -2.49 15.05 -4.13
N ASN A 53 -2.17 14.00 -4.91
CA ASN A 53 -3.20 13.18 -5.55
C ASN A 53 -3.92 12.27 -4.56
N GLU A 54 -3.21 11.72 -3.57
CA GLU A 54 -3.82 10.88 -2.53
C GLU A 54 -4.73 11.70 -1.59
N ALA A 55 -4.42 12.97 -1.37
CA ALA A 55 -5.27 13.87 -0.60
C ALA A 55 -6.68 14.01 -1.22
N LEU A 56 -6.79 13.89 -2.55
CA LEU A 56 -8.09 13.93 -3.23
C LEU A 56 -9.04 12.82 -2.79
N ILE A 57 -8.51 11.68 -2.32
CA ILE A 57 -9.31 10.52 -1.90
C ILE A 57 -10.09 10.84 -0.60
N TYR A 58 -9.56 11.73 0.23
CA TYR A 58 -10.10 12.03 1.55
C TYR A 58 -10.73 13.43 1.64
N MET A 59 -10.63 14.21 0.57
CA MET A 59 -11.19 15.56 0.47
C MET A 59 -12.37 15.57 -0.51
N THR A 60 -13.42 16.30 -0.14
CA THR A 60 -14.57 16.51 -1.02
C THR A 60 -14.43 17.84 -1.72
N PHE A 61 -14.46 17.83 -3.05
CA PHE A 61 -14.43 19.03 -3.89
C PHE A 61 -15.79 19.26 -4.51
N ALA A 62 -16.12 20.53 -4.77
CA ALA A 62 -17.37 20.90 -5.42
C ALA A 62 -17.44 20.40 -6.88
N ASP A 63 -16.29 20.34 -7.55
CA ASP A 63 -16.14 19.90 -8.92
C ASP A 63 -14.70 19.42 -9.19
N SER A 64 -14.48 18.85 -10.38
CA SER A 64 -13.16 18.35 -10.78
C SER A 64 -12.12 19.46 -10.99
N VAL A 65 -12.56 20.68 -11.35
CA VAL A 65 -11.65 21.82 -11.57
C VAL A 65 -11.07 22.29 -10.23
N ALA A 66 -11.88 22.29 -9.17
CA ALA A 66 -11.44 22.58 -7.81
C ALA A 66 -10.43 21.54 -7.29
N ALA A 67 -10.62 20.26 -7.64
CA ALA A 67 -9.66 19.20 -7.32
C ALA A 67 -8.31 19.41 -8.04
N ASP A 68 -8.35 19.72 -9.35
CA ASP A 68 -7.14 19.98 -10.13
C ASP A 68 -6.38 21.23 -9.64
N LEU A 69 -7.12 22.28 -9.28
CA LEU A 69 -6.55 23.49 -8.69
C LEU A 69 -5.90 23.20 -7.34
N PHE A 70 -6.55 22.41 -6.50
CA PHE A 70 -6.00 21.98 -5.23
C PHE A 70 -4.69 21.18 -5.40
N VAL A 71 -4.65 20.23 -6.35
CA VAL A 71 -3.42 19.46 -6.63
C VAL A 71 -2.28 20.39 -7.05
N LYS A 72 -2.57 21.37 -7.91
CA LYS A 72 -1.57 22.36 -8.33
C LYS A 72 -1.06 23.19 -7.15
N GLU A 73 -1.95 23.72 -6.33
CA GLU A 73 -1.59 24.50 -5.14
C GLU A 73 -0.85 23.67 -4.09
N CYS A 74 -1.20 22.40 -3.95
CA CYS A 74 -0.55 21.46 -3.05
C CYS A 74 0.91 21.21 -3.47
N LYS A 75 1.17 21.05 -4.78
CA LYS A 75 2.53 20.97 -5.33
C LYS A 75 3.32 22.27 -5.17
N GLU A 76 2.64 23.41 -5.19
CA GLU A 76 3.22 24.73 -4.86
C GLU A 76 3.50 24.90 -3.35
N GLY A 77 3.13 23.92 -2.51
CA GLY A 77 3.36 23.94 -1.07
C GLY A 77 2.36 24.79 -0.28
N LYS A 78 1.23 25.18 -0.88
CA LYS A 78 0.21 26.01 -0.21
C LYS A 78 -0.65 25.26 0.81
N HIS A 79 -0.57 23.92 0.80
CA HIS A 79 -1.33 23.04 1.70
C HIS A 79 -0.40 22.20 2.58
N PRO A 80 0.40 22.81 3.48
CA PRO A 80 1.38 22.09 4.29
C PRO A 80 0.73 21.04 5.21
N GLN A 81 -0.51 21.27 5.65
CA GLN A 81 -1.31 20.30 6.40
C GLN A 81 -1.43 18.93 5.71
N VAL A 82 -1.50 18.88 4.37
CA VAL A 82 -1.63 17.63 3.62
C VAL A 82 -0.36 16.78 3.74
N ILE A 83 0.80 17.44 3.74
CA ILE A 83 2.10 16.80 3.87
C ILE A 83 2.28 16.25 5.28
N GLU A 84 1.87 17.01 6.29
CA GLU A 84 1.94 16.60 7.70
C GLU A 84 0.99 15.44 8.00
N ASP A 85 -0.25 15.48 7.50
CA ASP A 85 -1.20 14.38 7.61
C ASP A 85 -0.68 13.12 6.90
N TYR A 86 -0.05 13.28 5.73
CA TYR A 86 0.60 12.17 5.03
C TYR A 86 1.75 11.57 5.84
N LYS A 87 2.64 12.40 6.40
CA LYS A 87 3.73 11.95 7.29
C LYS A 87 3.20 11.21 8.51
N ALA A 88 2.12 11.71 9.13
CA ALA A 88 1.48 11.08 10.28
C ALA A 88 0.90 9.71 9.94
N ARG A 89 0.15 9.60 8.84
CA ARG A 89 -0.44 8.33 8.39
C ARG A 89 0.60 7.28 7.99
N MET A 90 1.67 7.74 7.35
CA MET A 90 2.75 6.87 6.88
C MET A 90 3.80 6.60 7.97
N ASN A 91 3.61 7.13 9.17
CA ASN A 91 4.51 7.00 10.32
C ASN A 91 5.97 7.36 9.98
N LEU A 92 6.16 8.36 9.10
CA LEU A 92 7.47 8.73 8.56
C LEU A 92 8.27 9.64 9.51
N GLY A 93 7.64 10.09 10.60
CA GLY A 93 8.23 11.02 11.56
C GLY A 93 8.60 12.38 10.96
N VAL A 94 9.18 13.26 11.79
CA VAL A 94 9.59 14.63 11.42
C VAL A 94 10.79 14.64 10.43
N GLY A 95 11.30 13.47 10.03
CA GLY A 95 12.51 13.31 9.22
C GLY A 95 12.29 13.01 7.73
N ALA A 96 11.06 13.04 7.25
CA ALA A 96 10.73 12.78 5.86
C ALA A 96 10.82 14.06 5.01
N GLU A 97 11.79 14.08 4.12
CA GLU A 97 12.05 15.18 3.19
C GLU A 97 11.23 14.97 1.91
N ILE A 98 10.64 16.07 1.41
CA ILE A 98 9.91 16.15 0.13
C ILE A 98 10.89 16.32 -1.03
#